data_AF-A0A0K0VL62-F1
#
_entry.id   AF-A0A0K0VL62-F1
#
_cell.length_a   1.000
_cell.length_b   1.000
_cell.length_c   1.000
_cell.angle_alpha   90.00
_cell.angle_beta   90.00
_cell.angle_gamma   90.00
#
_symmetry.space_group_name_H-M   'P 1'
#
loop_
_entity.id
_entity.type
_entity.pdbx_description
1 polymer ?
#
loop_
_entity_poly.entity_id
_entity_poly.type
_entity_poly.pdbx_seq_one_letter_code
_entity_poly.pdbx_strand_id
1 'polypeptide(L)'
;MLSNIRFLSRLLGNYPASRVIVTDKLRSYIKPIKLMCPKTEHRTHKRLNNRVENAHQPTRRKEKILIKFKHPNSAQCTLSLMGKVRNIFAVNVGRYTKTSPEQRIAFASAKSIWDEATQRLLAA
;
A
#
# COMPACT_ATOMS: atom_id res chain seq x y z
N MET A 1 -15.24 15.64 -1.09
CA MET A 1 -14.46 15.99 -2.29
C MET A 1 -12.98 16.25 -1.97
N LEU A 2 -12.67 17.05 -0.94
CA LEU A 2 -11.29 17.37 -0.51
C LEU A 2 -10.49 16.18 0.01
N SER A 3 -11.13 15.19 0.64
CA SER A 3 -10.47 13.98 1.18
C SER A 3 -9.77 13.15 0.10
N ASN A 4 -10.42 12.95 -1.06
CA ASN A 4 -9.84 12.19 -2.17
C ASN A 4 -8.70 12.91 -2.86
N ILE A 5 -8.77 14.23 -2.97
CA ILE A 5 -7.66 15.03 -3.53
C ILE A 5 -6.43 14.90 -2.63
N ARG A 6 -6.61 14.99 -1.30
CA ARG A 6 -5.51 14.82 -0.34
C ARG A 6 -4.92 13.40 -0.41
N PHE A 7 -5.77 12.38 -0.52
CA PHE A 7 -5.34 11.00 -0.68
C PHE A 7 -4.55 10.80 -1.98
N LEU A 8 -5.09 11.24 -3.11
CA LEU A 8 -4.45 11.11 -4.42
C LEU A 8 -3.15 11.90 -4.50
N SER A 9 -3.09 13.12 -3.93
CA SER A 9 -1.87 13.91 -3.83
C SER A 9 -0.74 13.13 -3.13
N ARG A 10 -1.04 12.54 -1.96
CA ARG A 10 -0.07 11.72 -1.22
C ARG A 10 0.31 10.44 -1.95
N LEU A 11 -0.64 9.82 -2.65
CA LEU A 11 -0.40 8.60 -3.41
C LEU A 11 0.50 8.91 -4.62
N LEU A 12 0.07 9.82 -5.48
CA LEU A 12 0.75 10.17 -6.73
C LEU A 12 2.08 10.88 -6.51
N GLY A 13 2.28 11.55 -5.37
CA GLY A 13 3.57 12.14 -5.02
C GLY A 13 4.67 11.13 -4.72
N ASN A 14 4.32 9.88 -4.38
CA ASN A 14 5.28 8.84 -4.01
C ASN A 14 5.49 7.76 -5.08
N TYR A 15 4.74 7.81 -6.19
CA TYR A 15 4.79 6.80 -7.23
C TYR A 15 4.81 7.46 -8.62
N PRO A 16 5.44 6.81 -9.62
CA PRO A 16 5.44 7.34 -10.99
C PRO A 16 4.02 7.47 -11.54
N ALA A 17 3.87 8.38 -12.50
CA ALA A 17 2.60 8.59 -13.20
C ALA A 17 2.11 7.27 -13.82
N SER A 18 0.89 6.87 -13.47
CA SER A 18 0.31 5.63 -13.94
C SER A 18 -0.36 5.80 -15.29
N ARG A 19 -0.26 4.78 -16.15
CA ARG A 19 -1.00 4.75 -17.42
C ARG A 19 -2.51 4.55 -17.21
N VAL A 20 -2.87 3.73 -16.22
CA VAL A 20 -4.25 3.37 -15.91
C VAL A 20 -4.46 3.41 -14.39
N ILE A 21 -5.53 4.07 -13.94
CA ILE A 21 -6.01 4.01 -12.56
C ILE A 21 -7.34 3.26 -12.53
N VAL A 22 -7.43 2.31 -11.61
CA VAL A 22 -8.65 1.54 -11.36
C VAL A 22 -9.15 1.86 -9.96
N THR A 23 -10.41 2.31 -9.85
CA THR A 23 -11.08 2.53 -8.56
C THR A 23 -12.43 1.81 -8.53
N ASP A 24 -13.10 1.85 -7.39
CA ASP A 24 -14.53 1.56 -7.33
C ASP A 24 -15.35 2.59 -8.14
N LYS A 25 -16.67 2.40 -8.16
CA LYS A 25 -17.61 3.25 -8.92
C LYS A 25 -17.96 4.57 -8.21
N LEU A 26 -17.23 4.97 -7.17
CA LEU A 26 -17.53 6.21 -6.47
C LEU A 26 -17.17 7.43 -7.35
N ARG A 27 -18.17 8.27 -7.62
CA ARG A 27 -18.01 9.49 -8.43
C ARG A 27 -16.99 10.47 -7.85
N SER A 28 -16.69 10.36 -6.55
CA SER A 28 -15.73 11.18 -5.83
C SER A 28 -14.29 11.04 -6.33
N TYR A 29 -13.97 10.03 -7.12
CA TYR A 29 -12.65 9.85 -7.75
C TYR A 29 -12.51 10.49 -9.14
N ILE A 30 -13.63 10.63 -9.87
CA ILE A 30 -13.62 11.02 -11.30
C ILE A 30 -12.95 12.38 -11.51
N LYS A 31 -13.46 13.43 -10.85
CA LYS A 31 -12.96 14.79 -11.02
C LYS A 31 -11.51 14.96 -10.52
N PRO A 32 -11.12 14.45 -9.34
CA PRO A 32 -9.73 14.48 -8.89
C PRO A 32 -8.75 13.77 -9.83
N ILE A 33 -9.07 12.56 -10.32
CA ILE A 33 -8.18 11.83 -11.22
C ILE A 33 -8.02 12.57 -12.53
N LYS A 34 -9.10 13.10 -13.12
CA LYS A 34 -9.04 13.87 -14.36
C LYS A 34 -8.18 15.14 -14.22
N LEU A 35 -8.23 15.81 -13.07
CA LEU A 35 -7.47 17.03 -12.80
C LEU A 35 -5.98 16.75 -12.55
N MET A 36 -5.68 15.75 -11.72
CA MET A 36 -4.31 15.47 -11.27
C MET A 36 -3.53 14.57 -12.23
N CYS A 37 -4.23 13.72 -12.98
CA CYS A 37 -3.67 12.73 -13.90
C CYS A 37 -4.37 12.79 -15.27
N PRO A 38 -4.27 13.89 -16.02
CA PRO A 38 -5.03 14.09 -17.25
C PRO A 38 -4.70 13.07 -18.36
N LYS A 39 -3.50 12.49 -18.34
CA LYS A 39 -3.04 11.47 -19.30
C LYS A 39 -3.36 10.03 -18.88
N THR A 40 -3.97 9.84 -17.72
CA THR A 40 -4.21 8.52 -17.15
C THR A 40 -5.63 8.05 -17.46
N GLU A 41 -5.76 6.83 -17.99
CA GLU A 41 -7.06 6.22 -18.22
C GLU A 41 -7.70 5.80 -16.88
N HIS A 42 -8.91 6.28 -16.59
CA HIS A 42 -9.65 5.91 -15.39
C HIS A 42 -10.69 4.84 -15.69
N ARG A 43 -10.55 3.65 -15.09
CA ARG A 43 -11.47 2.51 -15.27
C ARG A 43 -12.20 2.17 -13.96
N THR A 44 -13.49 1.85 -14.06
CA THR A 44 -14.35 1.53 -12.91
C THR A 44 -15.26 0.31 -13.14
N HIS A 45 -14.97 -0.50 -14.17
CA HIS A 45 -15.77 -1.67 -14.50
C HIS A 45 -15.73 -2.73 -13.38
N LYS A 46 -16.76 -3.59 -13.36
CA LYS A 46 -16.92 -4.65 -12.34
C LYS A 46 -15.65 -5.53 -12.33
N ARG A 47 -15.24 -5.95 -11.14
CA ARG A 47 -14.08 -6.85 -10.88
C ARG A 47 -12.70 -6.26 -11.13
N LEU A 48 -12.56 -5.08 -11.75
CA LEU A 48 -11.23 -4.49 -11.97
C LEU A 48 -10.51 -4.13 -10.66
N ASN A 49 -11.26 -3.76 -9.62
CA ASN A 49 -10.73 -3.46 -8.29
C ASN A 49 -10.50 -4.71 -7.42
N ASN A 50 -10.75 -5.93 -7.91
CA ASN A 50 -10.61 -7.16 -7.10
C ASN A 50 -9.22 -7.31 -6.46
N ARG A 51 -8.16 -6.90 -7.17
CA ARG A 51 -6.80 -6.96 -6.64
C ARG A 51 -6.64 -6.09 -5.39
N VAL A 52 -7.18 -4.88 -5.41
CA VAL A 52 -7.10 -3.97 -4.26
C VAL A 52 -8.02 -4.44 -3.12
N GLU A 53 -9.23 -4.93 -3.44
CA GLU A 53 -10.12 -5.54 -2.45
C GLU A 53 -9.48 -6.73 -1.73
N ASN A 54 -8.83 -7.63 -2.48
CA ASN A 54 -8.10 -8.77 -1.91
C ASN A 54 -6.88 -8.33 -1.10
N ALA A 55 -6.18 -7.28 -1.53
CA ALA A 55 -5.05 -6.72 -0.80
C ALA A 55 -5.48 -6.13 0.56
N HIS A 56 -6.73 -5.68 0.70
CA HIS A 56 -7.29 -5.20 1.96
C HIS A 56 -7.67 -6.30 2.94
N GLN A 57 -7.91 -7.54 2.49
CA GLN A 57 -8.40 -8.62 3.35
C GLN A 57 -7.46 -8.91 4.54
N PRO A 58 -6.13 -9.06 4.37
CA PRO A 58 -5.22 -9.28 5.50
C PRO A 58 -5.26 -8.13 6.51
N THR A 59 -5.33 -6.89 6.01
CA THR A 59 -5.41 -5.69 6.85
C THR A 59 -6.71 -5.65 7.63
N ARG A 60 -7.86 -5.80 6.97
CA ARG A 60 -9.18 -5.85 7.62
C ARG A 60 -9.28 -6.98 8.63
N ARG A 61 -8.72 -8.16 8.33
CA ARG A 61 -8.68 -9.29 9.27
C ARG A 61 -7.87 -8.94 10.51
N LYS A 62 -6.70 -8.31 10.35
CA LYS A 62 -5.89 -7.87 11.49
C LYS A 62 -6.57 -6.76 12.28
N GLU A 63 -7.18 -5.77 11.64
CA GLU A 63 -7.98 -4.75 12.33
C GLU A 63 -9.12 -5.35 13.13
N LYS A 64 -9.83 -6.34 12.56
CA LYS A 64 -10.90 -7.07 13.24
C LYS A 64 -10.38 -7.91 14.41
N ILE A 65 -9.23 -8.58 14.27
CA ILE A 65 -8.63 -9.41 15.33
C ILE A 65 -8.03 -8.54 16.43
N LEU A 66 -7.38 -7.43 16.09
CA LEU A 66 -6.81 -6.45 17.03
C LEU A 66 -7.88 -5.55 17.67
N ILE A 67 -9.13 -6.03 17.73
CA ILE A 67 -10.34 -5.44 18.32
C ILE A 67 -10.06 -4.09 19.00
N LYS A 68 -10.36 -3.02 18.25
CA LYS A 68 -10.45 -1.62 18.67
C LYS A 68 -9.13 -1.02 19.19
N PHE A 69 -8.30 -0.55 18.26
CA PHE A 69 -7.41 0.57 18.57
C PHE A 69 -8.24 1.67 19.25
N LYS A 70 -7.89 2.00 20.50
CA LYS A 70 -8.59 3.05 21.27
C LYS A 70 -8.55 4.41 20.56
N HIS A 71 -7.51 4.65 19.76
CA HIS A 71 -7.29 5.90 19.05
C HIS A 71 -7.00 5.68 17.55
N PRO A 72 -7.55 6.51 16.65
CA PRO A 72 -7.27 6.44 15.21
C PRO A 72 -5.78 6.55 14.85
N ASN A 73 -5.01 7.34 15.62
CA ASN A 73 -3.58 7.50 15.38
C ASN A 73 -2.79 6.20 15.59
N SER A 74 -3.10 5.44 16.63
CA SER A 74 -2.47 4.14 16.89
C SER A 74 -2.77 3.13 15.78
N ALA A 75 -3.99 3.14 15.26
CA ALA A 75 -4.36 2.35 14.09
C ALA A 75 -3.51 2.77 12.87
N GLN A 76 -3.46 4.06 12.58
CA GLN A 76 -2.72 4.58 11.43
C GLN A 76 -1.22 4.29 11.49
N CYS A 77 -0.59 4.44 12.66
CA CYS A 77 0.82 4.09 12.87
C CYS A 77 1.05 2.59 12.63
N THR A 78 0.21 1.73 13.19
CA THR A 78 0.32 0.27 13.03
C THR A 78 0.13 -0.14 11.56
N LEU A 79 -0.88 0.41 10.89
CA LEU A 79 -1.14 0.18 9.47
C LEU A 79 0.01 0.65 8.58
N SER A 80 0.58 1.82 8.88
CA SER A 80 1.73 2.38 8.17
C SER A 80 2.95 1.47 8.29
N LEU A 81 3.28 1.03 9.51
CA LEU A 81 4.39 0.10 9.77
C LEU A 81 4.17 -1.23 9.03
N MET A 82 2.99 -1.83 9.15
CA MET A 82 2.67 -3.08 8.46
C MET A 82 2.76 -2.95 6.94
N GLY A 83 2.34 -1.81 6.38
CA GLY A 83 2.49 -1.52 4.95
C GLY A 83 3.95 -1.52 4.50
N LYS A 84 4.82 -0.82 5.24
CA LYS A 84 6.27 -0.78 4.97
C LYS A 84 6.90 -2.17 5.05
N VAL A 85 6.59 -2.92 6.11
CA VAL A 85 7.07 -4.31 6.30
C VAL A 85 6.67 -5.19 5.12
N ARG A 86 5.38 -5.13 4.72
CA ARG A 86 4.88 -5.94 3.59
C ARG A 86 5.57 -5.58 2.27
N ASN A 87 5.83 -4.30 2.01
CA ASN A 87 6.51 -3.88 0.79
C ASN A 87 7.93 -4.46 0.70
N ILE A 88 8.67 -4.43 1.81
CA ILE A 88 10.05 -4.93 1.85
C ILE A 88 10.06 -6.47 1.77
N PHE A 89 9.25 -7.17 2.57
CA PHE A 89 9.35 -8.64 2.70
C PHE A 89 8.48 -9.46 1.74
N ALA A 90 7.37 -8.92 1.23
CA ALA A 90 6.47 -9.68 0.36
C ALA A 90 6.63 -9.31 -1.11
N VAL A 91 6.74 -8.00 -1.40
CA VAL A 91 6.82 -7.50 -2.77
C VAL A 91 8.23 -7.68 -3.33
N ASN A 92 9.26 -7.19 -2.64
CA ASN A 92 10.64 -7.26 -3.15
C ASN A 92 11.19 -8.69 -3.18
N VAL A 93 10.82 -9.51 -2.19
CA VAL A 93 11.21 -10.93 -2.10
C VAL A 93 10.54 -11.77 -3.19
N GLY A 94 9.36 -11.37 -3.70
CA GLY A 94 8.72 -12.06 -4.81
C GLY A 94 8.33 -13.50 -4.48
N ARG A 95 7.71 -13.74 -3.32
CA ARG A 95 7.38 -15.08 -2.75
C ARG A 95 6.76 -16.07 -3.75
N TYR A 96 6.06 -15.59 -4.77
CA TYR A 96 5.37 -16.43 -5.75
C TYR A 96 5.88 -16.27 -7.19
N THR A 97 6.90 -15.43 -7.40
CA THR A 97 7.38 -15.07 -8.75
C THR A 97 8.87 -15.31 -8.95
N LYS A 98 9.63 -15.55 -7.87
CA LYS A 98 11.07 -15.78 -7.90
C LYS A 98 11.43 -17.20 -7.49
N THR A 99 12.58 -17.69 -7.93
CA THR A 99 13.11 -19.00 -7.53
C THR A 99 13.60 -18.97 -6.08
N SER A 100 13.78 -20.15 -5.45
CA SER A 100 14.22 -20.23 -4.05
C SER A 100 15.55 -19.50 -3.77
N PRO A 101 16.60 -19.61 -4.61
CA PRO A 101 17.85 -18.87 -4.39
C PRO A 101 17.65 -17.35 -4.44
N GLU A 102 16.92 -16.84 -5.42
CA GLU A 102 16.62 -15.41 -5.56
C GLU A 102 15.80 -14.89 -4.38
N GLN A 103 14.84 -15.68 -3.90
CA GLN A 103 14.06 -15.34 -2.71
C GLN A 103 14.95 -15.24 -1.47
N ARG A 104 15.91 -16.15 -1.26
CA ARG A 104 16.84 -16.09 -0.12
C ARG A 104 17.69 -14.82 -0.14
N ILE A 105 18.25 -14.48 -1.31
CA ILE A 105 19.04 -13.26 -1.49
C ILE A 105 18.18 -12.02 -1.19
N ALA A 106 17.01 -11.92 -1.82
CA ALA A 106 16.12 -10.79 -1.62
C ALA A 106 15.60 -10.69 -0.17
N PHE A 107 15.37 -11.83 0.49
CA PHE A 107 14.99 -11.89 1.90
C PHE A 107 16.12 -11.42 2.81
N ALA A 108 17.37 -11.79 2.54
CA ALA A 108 18.53 -11.32 3.29
C ALA A 108 18.67 -9.79 3.16
N SER A 109 18.52 -9.23 1.96
CA SER A 109 18.50 -7.77 1.76
C SER A 109 17.35 -7.10 2.51
N ALA A 110 16.14 -7.67 2.44
CA ALA A 110 14.98 -7.19 3.18
C ALA A 110 15.21 -7.19 4.70
N LYS A 111 15.83 -8.25 5.22
CA LYS A 111 16.20 -8.38 6.64
C LYS A 111 17.24 -7.32 7.04
N SER A 112 18.27 -7.10 6.23
CA SER A 112 19.27 -6.07 6.50
C SER A 112 18.65 -4.68 6.67
N ILE A 113 17.74 -4.30 5.76
CA ILE A 113 17.02 -3.02 5.84
C ILE A 113 16.18 -2.93 7.13
N TRP A 114 15.53 -4.03 7.51
CA TRP A 114 14.73 -4.08 8.73
C TRP A 114 15.57 -3.96 10.00
N ASP A 115 16.71 -4.65 10.06
CA ASP A 115 17.61 -4.64 11.20
C ASP A 115 18.20 -3.23 11.39
N GLU A 116 18.66 -2.60 10.31
CA GLU A 116 19.17 -1.22 10.30
C GLU A 116 18.12 -0.21 10.80
N ALA A 117 16.88 -0.33 10.32
CA ALA A 117 15.78 0.53 10.77
C ALA A 117 15.46 0.32 12.27
N THR A 118 15.50 -0.93 12.73
CA THR A 118 15.22 -1.28 14.13
C THR A 118 16.33 -0.77 15.05
N GLN A 119 17.60 -0.92 14.66
CA GLN A 119 18.74 -0.39 15.42
C GLN A 119 18.65 1.13 15.58
N ARG A 120 18.31 1.87 14.51
CA ARG A 120 18.12 3.33 14.60
C ARG A 120 17.01 3.73 15.58
N LEU A 121 15.93 2.95 15.65
CA LEU A 121 14.84 3.20 16.58
C LEU A 121 15.20 2.89 18.04
N LEU A 122 16.08 1.91 18.27
CA LEU A 122 16.54 1.55 19.62
C LEU A 122 17.64 2.49 20.14
N ALA A 123 18.35 3.18 19.24
CA ALA A 123 19.39 4.15 19.58
C ALA A 123 18.87 5.59 19.73
N ALA A 124 17.58 5.82 19.53
CA ALA A 124 16.90 7.12 19.61
C ALA A 124 16.01 7.21 20.86
#